data_AF-A0A8C5P0Y3-F1
#
_entry.id   AF-A0A8C5P0Y3-F1
#
_cell.length_a   1.000
_cell.length_b   1.000
_cell.length_c   1.000
_cell.angle_alpha   90.00
_cell.angle_beta   90.00
_cell.angle_gamma   90.00
#
_symmetry.space_group_name_H-M   'P 1'
#
loop_
_entity.id
_entity.type
_entity.pdbx_description
1 polymer ?
#
loop_
_entity_poly.entity_id
_entity_poly.type
_entity_poly.pdbx_seq_one_letter_code
_entity_poly.pdbx_strand_id
1 'polypeptide(L)'
;MPGRSSTSAGFISFSGIESALSSLRNFQSCISSGMDTVSSVALDLVETQTEVSSEYSMDKAMVEFARMERDLSHYVKAVQSTISHVKEERPEKIPDLKLLVERKFLALQDKNSDADFQNNEKFVQFKQQLRELRKQYGMHADRDATGSEGIDEDMIVTQSQTNFICPITQCPKIGCSHTDMKMSDLVPDEALRRAIECHSKKKKRLLPE
;
A
#
# COMPACT_ATOMS: atom_id res chain seq x y z
N MET A 1 10.04 57.51 47.39
CA MET A 1 9.42 56.76 46.27
C MET A 1 10.16 57.14 45.00
N PRO A 2 10.70 56.16 44.27
CA PRO A 2 10.06 55.80 43.01
C PRO A 2 9.77 54.30 42.93
N GLY A 3 8.56 53.98 42.50
CA GLY A 3 8.08 52.61 42.29
C GLY A 3 8.85 51.94 41.16
N ARG A 4 9.35 50.73 41.44
CA ARG A 4 9.82 49.81 40.41
C ARG A 4 8.59 49.33 39.67
N SER A 5 8.33 49.88 38.49
CA SER A 5 7.44 49.26 37.51
C SER A 5 8.07 47.93 37.11
N SER A 6 7.68 46.86 37.80
CA SER A 6 7.93 45.50 37.38
C SER A 6 7.07 45.25 36.15
N THR A 7 7.60 45.57 34.97
CA THR A 7 7.06 45.10 33.70
C THR A 7 7.19 43.59 33.73
N SER A 8 6.11 42.88 34.04
CA SER A 8 6.09 41.42 33.92
C SER A 8 6.21 41.10 32.44
N ALA A 9 7.42 40.76 31.99
CA ALA A 9 7.62 40.15 30.68
C ALA A 9 6.65 38.96 30.60
N GLY A 10 5.65 39.07 29.73
CA GLY A 10 4.58 38.09 29.62
C GLY A 10 5.16 36.74 29.28
N PHE A 11 5.12 35.81 30.24
CA PHE A 11 5.59 34.45 30.01
C PHE A 11 4.57 33.72 29.14
N ILE A 12 4.95 33.32 27.93
CA ILE A 12 4.07 32.55 27.04
C ILE A 12 4.13 31.08 27.47
N SER A 13 2.99 30.53 27.89
CA SER A 13 2.86 29.10 28.18
C SER A 13 2.56 28.31 26.91
N PHE A 14 3.28 27.20 26.71
CA PHE A 14 3.12 26.32 25.54
C PHE A 14 2.55 24.93 25.88
N SER A 15 2.20 24.68 27.14
CA SER A 15 1.78 23.35 27.61
C SER A 15 0.57 22.79 26.85
N GLY A 16 -0.42 23.64 26.52
CA GLY A 16 -1.58 23.25 25.71
C GLY A 16 -1.19 22.83 24.29
N ILE A 17 -0.21 23.51 23.68
CA ILE A 17 0.28 23.18 22.34
C ILE A 17 1.12 21.89 22.39
N GLU A 18 1.96 21.72 23.41
CA GLU A 18 2.76 20.50 23.61
C GLU A 18 1.86 19.27 23.85
N SER A 19 0.76 19.44 24.58
CA SER A 19 -0.26 18.40 24.78
C SER A 19 -0.97 18.06 23.45
N ALA A 20 -1.43 19.07 22.71
CA ALA A 20 -2.06 18.87 21.40
C ALA A 20 -1.11 18.19 20.39
N LEU A 21 0.18 18.56 20.38
CA LEU A 21 1.20 17.89 19.56
C LEU A 21 1.40 16.43 19.94
N SER A 22 1.35 16.12 21.23
CA SER A 22 1.46 14.73 21.71
C SER A 22 0.27 13.90 21.24
N SER A 23 -0.96 14.43 21.33
CA SER A 23 -2.14 13.79 20.75
C SER A 23 -2.04 13.64 19.23
N LEU A 24 -1.50 14.65 18.54
CA LEU A 24 -1.33 14.63 17.09
C LEU A 24 -0.34 13.53 16.63
N ARG A 25 0.75 13.31 17.38
CA ARG A 25 1.69 12.21 17.10
C ARG A 25 1.06 10.83 17.21
N ASN A 26 0.06 10.64 18.08
CA ASN A 26 -0.61 9.36 18.18
C ASN A 26 -1.29 8.95 16.87
N PHE A 27 -1.66 9.89 16.01
CA PHE A 27 -2.21 9.59 14.69
C PHE A 27 -1.21 8.97 13.71
N GLN A 28 0.11 9.07 13.95
CA GLN A 28 1.11 8.34 13.17
C GLN A 28 0.87 6.83 13.22
N SER A 29 0.37 6.31 14.36
CA SER A 29 0.00 4.89 14.47
C SER A 29 -1.19 4.52 13.56
N CYS A 30 -2.17 5.41 13.40
CA CYS A 30 -3.31 5.20 12.50
C CYS A 30 -2.87 5.16 11.03
N ILE A 31 -2.01 6.10 10.63
CA ILE A 31 -1.43 6.14 9.28
C ILE A 31 -0.64 4.87 9.01
N SER A 32 0.22 4.49 9.96
CA SER A 32 1.02 3.28 9.91
C SER A 32 0.17 2.00 9.79
N SER A 33 -0.94 1.90 10.52
CA SER A 33 -1.88 0.78 10.41
C SER A 33 -2.63 0.78 9.06
N GLY A 34 -2.95 1.97 8.53
CA GLY A 34 -3.55 2.11 7.20
C GLY A 34 -2.61 1.61 6.10
N MET A 35 -1.31 1.91 6.21
CA MET A 35 -0.28 1.36 5.32
C MET A 35 -0.24 -0.17 5.36
N ASP A 36 -0.26 -0.79 6.55
CA ASP A 36 -0.25 -2.26 6.67
C ASP A 36 -1.46 -2.89 5.97
N THR A 37 -2.62 -2.27 6.11
CA THR A 37 -3.86 -2.73 5.48
C THR A 37 -3.76 -2.63 3.95
N VAL A 38 -3.27 -1.49 3.43
CA VAL A 38 -3.04 -1.32 1.99
C VAL A 38 -2.04 -2.35 1.47
N SER A 39 -0.96 -2.61 2.20
CA SER A 39 0.02 -3.63 1.84
C SER A 39 -0.60 -5.03 1.78
N SER A 40 -1.34 -5.43 2.82
CA SER A 40 -2.00 -6.74 2.85
C SER A 40 -2.94 -6.90 1.67
N VAL A 41 -3.83 -5.92 1.44
CA VAL A 41 -4.80 -5.99 0.35
C VAL A 41 -4.10 -6.01 -1.01
N ALA A 42 -3.03 -5.23 -1.19
CA ALA A 42 -2.29 -5.23 -2.45
C ALA A 42 -1.63 -6.59 -2.76
N LEU A 43 -1.10 -7.25 -1.72
CA LEU A 43 -0.50 -8.59 -1.86
C LEU A 43 -1.57 -9.62 -2.21
N ASP A 44 -2.70 -9.64 -1.48
CA ASP A 44 -3.82 -10.56 -1.74
C ASP A 44 -4.37 -10.42 -3.16
N LEU A 45 -4.46 -9.19 -3.68
CA LEU A 45 -4.91 -8.91 -5.04
C LEU A 45 -3.97 -9.50 -6.10
N VAL A 46 -2.66 -9.44 -5.88
CA VAL A 46 -1.67 -10.03 -6.79
C VAL A 46 -1.72 -11.56 -6.70
N GLU A 47 -1.81 -12.13 -5.50
CA GLU A 47 -1.89 -13.59 -5.30
C GLU A 47 -3.12 -14.20 -5.96
N THR A 48 -4.25 -13.50 -5.91
CA THR A 48 -5.52 -13.95 -6.50
C THR A 48 -5.67 -13.61 -7.99
N GLN A 49 -4.70 -12.90 -8.58
CA GLN A 49 -4.76 -12.39 -9.96
C GLN A 49 -6.04 -11.58 -10.24
N THR A 50 -6.52 -10.85 -9.23
CA THR A 50 -7.74 -10.05 -9.34
C THR A 50 -7.47 -8.79 -10.15
N GLU A 51 -8.17 -8.60 -11.28
CA GLU A 51 -8.11 -7.35 -12.03
C GLU A 51 -8.79 -6.23 -11.24
N VAL A 52 -8.03 -5.18 -10.93
CA VAL A 52 -8.52 -4.00 -10.21
C VAL A 52 -8.57 -2.82 -11.19
N SER A 53 -9.63 -2.03 -11.13
CA SER A 53 -9.73 -0.78 -11.90
C SER A 53 -8.51 0.10 -11.65
N SER A 54 -7.95 0.68 -12.71
CA SER A 54 -6.82 1.62 -12.63
C SER A 54 -7.08 2.83 -11.73
N GLU A 55 -8.35 3.18 -11.50
CA GLU A 55 -8.78 4.26 -10.62
C GLU A 55 -8.51 3.96 -9.13
N TYR A 56 -8.56 2.68 -8.75
CA TYR A 56 -8.36 2.19 -7.39
C TYR A 56 -7.09 1.35 -7.30
N SER A 57 -5.94 2.03 -7.32
CA SER A 57 -4.65 1.38 -7.13
C SER A 57 -4.19 1.46 -5.68
N MET A 58 -3.86 0.30 -5.11
CA MET A 58 -3.23 0.22 -3.78
C MET A 58 -1.86 0.92 -3.77
N ASP A 59 -1.13 0.97 -4.91
CA ASP A 59 0.08 1.78 -5.03
C ASP A 59 -0.22 3.27 -4.78
N LYS A 60 -1.33 3.80 -5.30
CA LYS A 60 -1.75 5.20 -5.09
C LYS A 60 -2.15 5.43 -3.63
N ALA A 61 -2.92 4.52 -3.03
CA ALA A 61 -3.30 4.62 -1.63
C ALA A 61 -2.08 4.64 -0.70
N MET A 62 -1.07 3.80 -0.99
CA MET A 62 0.18 3.76 -0.24
C MET A 62 0.96 5.09 -0.35
N VAL A 63 1.01 5.70 -1.54
CA VAL A 63 1.62 7.03 -1.73
C VAL A 63 0.90 8.10 -0.91
N GLU A 64 -0.43 8.10 -0.87
CA GLU A 64 -1.20 9.07 -0.09
C GLU A 64 -0.96 8.91 1.42
N PHE A 65 -0.89 7.68 1.94
CA PHE A 65 -0.48 7.46 3.33
C PHE A 65 0.96 7.94 3.60
N ALA A 66 1.89 7.70 2.69
CA ALA A 66 3.29 8.13 2.83
C ALA A 66 3.41 9.65 2.83
N ARG A 67 2.64 10.33 1.97
CA ARG A 67 2.54 11.79 1.95
C ARG A 67 1.94 12.33 3.25
N MET A 68 0.87 11.70 3.74
CA MET A 68 0.22 12.09 5.00
C MET A 68 1.17 11.97 6.20
N GLU A 69 1.96 10.90 6.30
CA GLU A 69 2.97 10.72 7.35
C GLU A 69 4.04 11.83 7.30
N ARG A 70 4.51 12.18 6.09
CA ARG A 70 5.48 13.26 5.89
C ARG A 70 4.90 14.61 6.29
N ASP A 71 3.70 14.94 5.85
CA ASP A 71 3.04 16.21 6.16
C ASP A 71 2.77 16.35 7.66
N LEU A 72 2.32 15.28 8.31
CA LEU A 72 2.14 15.23 9.77
C LEU A 72 3.47 15.49 10.50
N SER A 73 4.55 14.81 10.07
CA SER A 73 5.89 14.99 10.62
C SER A 73 6.41 16.41 10.41
N HIS A 74 6.20 17.01 9.24
CA HIS A 74 6.59 18.39 8.93
C HIS A 74 5.82 19.40 9.77
N TYR A 75 4.53 19.20 9.96
CA TYR A 75 3.71 20.08 10.78
C TYR A 75 4.17 20.05 12.25
N VAL A 76 4.37 18.85 12.81
CA VAL A 76 4.92 18.69 14.17
C VAL A 76 6.26 19.40 14.31
N LYS A 77 7.18 19.22 13.35
CA LYS A 77 8.49 19.92 13.33
C LYS A 77 8.34 21.44 13.26
N ALA A 78 7.44 21.96 12.43
CA ALA A 78 7.22 23.40 12.28
C ALA A 78 6.70 24.05 13.58
N VAL A 79 5.75 23.39 14.25
CA VAL A 79 5.23 23.86 15.55
C VAL A 79 6.33 23.83 16.61
N GLN A 80 7.07 22.72 16.74
CA GLN A 80 8.17 22.63 17.70
C GLN A 80 9.25 23.67 17.45
N SER A 81 9.67 23.85 16.19
CA SER A 81 10.66 24.86 15.82
C SER A 81 10.17 26.28 16.10
N THR A 82 8.87 26.55 16.02
CA THR A 82 8.29 27.85 16.39
C THR A 82 8.32 28.06 17.90
N ILE A 83 7.94 27.05 18.68
CA ILE A 83 7.99 27.10 20.14
C ILE A 83 9.42 27.35 20.62
N SER A 84 10.40 26.61 20.13
CA SER A 84 11.81 26.79 20.51
C SER A 84 12.30 28.20 20.19
N HIS A 85 12.01 28.69 18.98
CA HIS A 85 12.38 30.04 18.54
C HIS A 85 11.81 31.13 19.46
N VAL A 86 10.52 31.05 19.83
CA VAL A 86 9.89 32.05 20.71
C VAL A 86 10.42 31.96 22.14
N LYS A 87 10.70 30.74 22.63
CA LYS A 87 11.32 30.53 23.96
C LYS A 87 12.73 31.14 24.04
N GLU A 88 13.50 31.06 22.95
CA GLU A 88 14.87 31.58 22.84
C GLU A 88 14.90 33.10 22.66
N GLU A 89 14.14 33.65 21.72
CA GLU A 89 14.16 35.10 21.43
C GLU A 89 13.50 35.95 22.52
N ARG A 90 12.58 35.38 23.30
CA ARG A 90 11.79 36.07 24.35
C ARG A 90 11.29 37.45 23.90
N PRO A 91 10.48 37.50 22.83
CA PRO A 91 10.08 38.76 22.22
C PRO A 91 9.24 39.60 23.19
N GLU A 92 9.44 40.92 23.16
CA GLU A 92 8.69 41.87 24.00
C GLU A 92 7.18 41.88 23.70
N LYS A 93 6.82 41.55 22.45
CA LYS A 93 5.44 41.39 21.99
C LYS A 93 5.24 39.96 21.52
N ILE A 94 4.06 39.40 21.82
CA ILE A 94 3.68 38.06 21.36
C ILE A 94 3.63 38.08 19.82
N PRO A 95 4.46 37.27 19.13
CA PRO A 95 4.43 37.19 17.68
C PRO A 95 3.21 36.40 17.20
N ASP A 96 2.86 36.55 15.92
CA ASP A 96 1.84 35.70 15.30
C ASP A 96 2.37 34.27 15.14
N LEU A 97 2.05 33.43 16.13
CA LEU A 97 2.48 32.03 16.16
C LEU A 97 1.94 31.24 14.97
N LYS A 98 0.72 31.54 14.52
CA LYS A 98 0.09 30.83 13.40
C LYS A 98 0.88 31.10 12.12
N LEU A 99 1.16 32.37 11.84
CA LEU A 99 1.94 32.77 10.67
C LEU A 99 3.37 32.17 10.69
N LEU A 100 4.01 32.13 11.86
CA LEU A 100 5.33 31.54 12.01
C LEU A 100 5.33 30.03 11.72
N VAL A 101 4.34 29.30 12.25
CA VAL A 101 4.17 27.87 11.98
C VAL A 101 3.90 27.63 10.50
N GLU A 102 2.97 28.38 9.89
CA GLU A 102 2.63 28.25 8.46
C GLU A 102 3.85 28.49 7.58
N ARG A 103 4.64 29.55 7.85
CA ARG A 103 5.88 29.82 7.10
C ARG A 103 6.89 28.68 7.23
N LYS A 104 7.12 28.18 8.45
CA LYS A 104 8.06 27.07 8.67
C LYS A 104 7.58 25.78 8.03
N PHE A 105 6.27 25.53 8.05
CA PHE A 105 5.67 24.35 7.45
C PHE A 105 5.77 24.38 5.93
N LEU A 106 5.40 25.49 5.29
CA LEU A 106 5.54 25.68 3.84
C LEU A 106 7.01 25.53 3.40
N ALA A 107 7.96 26.13 4.14
CA ALA A 107 9.39 25.99 3.82
C ALA A 107 9.91 24.54 3.93
N LEU A 108 9.27 23.68 4.73
CA LEU A 108 9.54 22.24 4.74
C LEU A 108 8.90 21.55 3.54
N GLN A 109 7.66 21.93 3.19
CA GLN A 109 6.95 21.38 2.04
C GLN A 109 7.59 21.74 0.69
N ASP A 110 8.16 22.93 0.55
CA ASP A 110 8.87 23.37 -0.66
C ASP A 110 10.09 22.51 -0.98
N LYS A 111 10.58 21.75 0.00
CA LYS A 111 11.72 20.83 -0.14
C LYS A 111 11.29 19.37 -0.32
N ASN A 112 9.98 19.10 -0.32
CA ASN A 112 9.45 17.75 -0.49
C ASN A 112 9.85 17.18 -1.85
N SER A 113 10.28 15.94 -1.86
CA SER A 113 10.53 15.16 -3.06
C SER A 113 9.92 13.76 -2.92
N ASP A 114 9.59 13.13 -4.04
CA ASP A 114 9.19 11.72 -4.04
C ASP A 114 10.34 10.79 -3.63
N ALA A 115 11.59 11.26 -3.74
CA ALA A 115 12.75 10.57 -3.19
C ALA A 115 12.64 10.37 -1.66
N ASP A 116 11.90 11.23 -0.96
CA ASP A 116 11.72 11.16 0.49
C ASP A 116 10.94 9.91 0.92
N PHE A 117 10.18 9.29 0.02
CA PHE A 117 9.46 8.06 0.32
C PHE A 117 10.40 6.90 0.67
N GLN A 118 11.68 6.96 0.25
CA GLN A 118 12.69 5.98 0.66
C GLN A 118 12.99 6.03 2.16
N ASN A 119 12.67 7.13 2.83
CA ASN A 119 12.81 7.24 4.29
C ASN A 119 11.65 6.56 5.03
N ASN A 120 10.56 6.20 4.34
CA ASN A 120 9.42 5.51 4.93
C ASN A 120 9.61 4.00 4.76
N GLU A 121 9.98 3.33 5.85
CA GLU A 121 10.28 1.90 5.85
C GLU A 121 9.12 1.05 5.30
N LYS A 122 7.88 1.35 5.68
CA LYS A 122 6.70 0.61 5.22
C LYS A 122 6.45 0.77 3.74
N PHE A 123 6.67 1.97 3.20
CA PHE A 123 6.59 2.23 1.77
C PHE A 123 7.63 1.41 1.00
N VAL A 124 8.87 1.39 1.47
CA VAL A 124 9.96 0.63 0.85
C VAL A 124 9.66 -0.87 0.88
N GLN A 125 9.25 -1.39 2.05
CA GLN A 125 8.85 -2.78 2.21
C GLN A 125 7.72 -3.17 1.27
N PHE A 126 6.66 -2.36 1.18
CA PHE A 126 5.54 -2.55 0.27
C PHE A 126 5.99 -2.70 -1.19
N LYS A 127 6.80 -1.75 -1.70
CA LYS A 127 7.28 -1.79 -3.09
C LYS A 127 8.15 -3.01 -3.35
N GLN A 128 8.98 -3.39 -2.37
CA GLN A 128 9.85 -4.56 -2.48
C GLN A 128 9.06 -5.87 -2.50
N GLN A 129 8.09 -6.04 -1.58
CA GLN A 129 7.25 -7.24 -1.51
C GLN A 129 6.42 -7.42 -2.78
N LEU A 130 5.78 -6.36 -3.28
CA LEU A 130 5.03 -6.44 -4.54
C LEU A 130 5.92 -6.78 -5.74
N ARG A 131 7.15 -6.23 -5.79
CA ARG A 131 8.09 -6.54 -6.86
C ARG A 131 8.45 -8.03 -6.86
N GLU A 132 8.73 -8.59 -5.69
CA GLU A 132 9.09 -10.00 -5.57
C GLU A 132 7.91 -10.92 -5.90
N LEU A 133 6.72 -10.59 -5.39
CA LEU A 133 5.52 -11.36 -5.64
C LEU A 133 5.16 -11.37 -7.14
N ARG A 134 5.18 -10.21 -7.81
CA ARG A 134 4.89 -10.12 -9.26
C ARG A 134 5.84 -10.96 -10.11
N LYS A 135 7.13 -11.06 -9.73
CA LYS A 135 8.09 -11.95 -10.42
C LYS A 135 7.70 -13.42 -10.33
N GLN A 136 7.22 -13.87 -9.17
CA GLN A 136 6.84 -15.27 -8.95
C GLN A 136 5.66 -15.69 -9.85
N TYR A 137 4.73 -14.77 -10.14
CA TYR A 137 3.55 -15.03 -10.97
C TYR A 137 3.76 -14.69 -12.46
N GLY A 138 5.00 -14.40 -12.90
CA GLY A 138 5.29 -14.08 -14.30
C GLY A 138 4.66 -12.76 -14.79
N MET A 139 4.23 -11.90 -13.85
CA MET A 139 3.66 -10.59 -14.15
C MET A 139 4.82 -9.61 -14.38
N HIS A 140 5.28 -9.51 -15.64
CA HIS A 140 6.25 -8.49 -16.01
C HIS A 140 5.62 -7.10 -15.82
N ALA A 141 6.12 -6.36 -14.82
CA ALA A 141 5.88 -4.93 -14.74
C ALA A 141 6.51 -4.27 -15.97
N ASP A 142 5.84 -3.24 -16.48
CA ASP A 142 6.17 -2.51 -17.69
C ASP A 142 7.65 -2.14 -17.82
N ARG A 143 8.08 -2.15 -19.07
CA ARG A 143 9.42 -2.06 -19.60
C ARG A 143 10.06 -0.69 -19.28
N ASP A 144 10.90 -0.63 -18.25
CA ASP A 144 11.80 0.51 -18.06
C ASP A 144 12.78 0.57 -19.24
N ALA A 145 12.71 1.68 -19.97
CA ALA A 145 13.48 1.96 -21.17
C ALA A 145 14.96 2.23 -20.86
N THR A 146 15.79 1.20 -20.79
CA THR A 146 17.23 1.30 -21.10
C THR A 146 17.72 -0.04 -21.65
N GLY A 147 18.35 0.02 -22.82
CA GLY A 147 18.61 -1.13 -23.69
C GLY A 147 19.60 -2.17 -23.15
N SER A 148 19.30 -3.41 -23.50
CA SER A 148 20.27 -4.47 -23.80
C SER A 148 19.55 -5.46 -24.71
N GLU A 149 19.99 -5.55 -25.96
CA GLU A 149 19.55 -6.57 -26.91
C GLU A 149 20.12 -7.94 -26.53
N GLY A 150 19.38 -9.00 -26.92
CA GLY A 150 19.93 -10.33 -27.18
C GLY A 150 19.94 -11.28 -25.98
N ILE A 151 18.95 -12.18 -25.93
CA ILE A 151 19.07 -13.59 -26.37
C ILE A 151 17.68 -14.21 -26.27
N ASP A 152 17.23 -14.74 -27.41
CA ASP A 152 16.09 -15.64 -27.56
C ASP A 152 16.48 -17.00 -26.97
N GLU A 153 15.79 -17.48 -25.93
CA GLU A 153 15.62 -18.92 -25.67
C GLU A 153 14.27 -19.16 -24.96
N ASP A 154 13.46 -19.97 -25.64
CA ASP A 154 12.24 -20.66 -25.22
C ASP A 154 11.00 -19.81 -24.88
N MET A 155 10.28 -19.42 -25.94
CA MET A 155 8.84 -19.20 -25.86
C MET A 155 8.14 -20.52 -25.52
N ILE A 156 7.76 -20.72 -24.25
CA ILE A 156 6.86 -21.81 -23.86
C ILE A 156 5.49 -21.53 -24.47
N VAL A 157 5.14 -22.21 -25.57
CA VAL A 157 3.78 -22.24 -26.09
C VAL A 157 2.98 -23.23 -25.25
N THR A 158 2.22 -22.75 -24.26
CA THR A 158 1.08 -23.50 -23.74
C THR A 158 -0.21 -22.95 -24.35
N GLN A 159 -0.44 -23.27 -25.63
CA GLN A 159 -1.82 -23.23 -26.14
C GLN A 159 -2.55 -24.49 -25.68
N SER A 160 -2.97 -24.47 -24.42
CA SER A 160 -4.15 -25.22 -24.02
C SER A 160 -5.21 -24.18 -23.70
N GLN A 161 -5.99 -23.79 -24.71
CA GLN A 161 -7.33 -23.26 -24.45
C GLN A 161 -8.15 -24.40 -23.84
N THR A 162 -7.95 -24.69 -22.56
CA THR A 162 -8.86 -25.50 -21.79
C THR A 162 -10.01 -24.58 -21.43
N ASN A 163 -11.06 -24.63 -22.27
CA ASN A 163 -12.36 -24.14 -21.86
C ASN A 163 -12.78 -24.94 -20.63
N PHE A 164 -12.64 -24.36 -19.44
CA PHE A 164 -13.10 -24.98 -18.21
C PHE A 164 -14.62 -24.88 -18.19
N ILE A 165 -15.25 -25.97 -18.60
CA ILE A 165 -16.68 -26.15 -18.54
C ILE A 165 -16.97 -26.92 -17.24
N CYS A 166 -17.75 -26.31 -16.34
CA CYS A 166 -18.26 -26.99 -15.16
C CYS A 166 -19.10 -28.21 -15.61
N PRO A 167 -18.80 -29.44 -15.15
CA PRO A 167 -19.49 -30.65 -15.62
C PRO A 167 -20.97 -30.72 -15.18
N ILE A 168 -21.41 -29.83 -14.27
CA ILE A 168 -22.80 -29.76 -13.80
C ILE A 168 -23.62 -28.76 -14.62
N THR A 169 -23.06 -27.60 -15.01
CA THR A 169 -23.84 -26.48 -15.58
C THR A 169 -23.48 -26.12 -17.02
N GLN A 170 -22.40 -26.66 -17.58
CA GLN A 170 -21.89 -26.33 -18.92
C GLN A 170 -21.66 -24.84 -19.21
N CYS A 171 -21.56 -23.96 -18.19
CA CYS A 171 -21.41 -22.53 -18.39
C CYS A 171 -19.93 -22.11 -18.54
N PRO A 172 -19.57 -21.27 -19.54
CA PRO A 172 -18.18 -20.90 -19.83
C PRO A 172 -17.69 -19.60 -19.15
N LYS A 173 -18.24 -19.17 -18.00
CA LYS A 173 -17.85 -17.87 -17.36
C LYS A 173 -17.60 -17.96 -15.86
N ILE A 174 -16.55 -17.26 -15.41
CA ILE A 174 -16.21 -16.99 -14.01
C ILE A 174 -17.21 -15.97 -13.45
N GLY A 175 -17.80 -16.25 -12.28
CA GLY A 175 -18.83 -15.40 -11.64
C GLY A 175 -20.23 -16.02 -11.53
N CYS A 176 -20.38 -17.33 -11.69
CA CYS A 176 -21.67 -17.99 -11.48
C CYS A 176 -21.98 -18.10 -9.96
N SER A 177 -22.92 -17.29 -9.47
CA SER A 177 -23.34 -17.25 -8.08
C SER A 177 -24.31 -18.39 -7.76
N HIS A 178 -23.79 -19.52 -7.27
CA HIS A 178 -24.60 -20.55 -6.62
C HIS A 178 -24.25 -20.61 -5.14
N THR A 179 -24.91 -19.76 -4.36
CA THR A 179 -24.77 -19.63 -2.90
C THR A 179 -25.45 -20.78 -2.13
N ASP A 180 -26.05 -21.72 -2.85
CA ASP A 180 -26.99 -22.73 -2.36
C ASP A 180 -26.46 -24.18 -2.48
N MET A 181 -25.19 -24.36 -2.85
CA MET A 181 -24.55 -25.68 -2.91
C MET A 181 -24.19 -26.20 -1.51
N LYS A 182 -24.69 -27.37 -1.13
CA LYS A 182 -24.41 -28.01 0.17
C LYS A 182 -23.35 -29.10 0.01
N MET A 183 -22.57 -29.34 1.07
CA MET A 183 -21.54 -30.40 1.09
C MET A 183 -22.10 -31.80 0.81
N SER A 184 -23.41 -32.03 1.02
CA SER A 184 -24.13 -33.27 0.67
C SER A 184 -24.30 -33.49 -0.83
N ASP A 185 -24.15 -32.45 -1.64
CA ASP A 185 -24.37 -32.49 -3.09
C ASP A 185 -23.08 -32.90 -3.83
N LEU A 186 -21.96 -32.99 -3.11
CA LEU A 186 -20.67 -33.44 -3.62
C LEU A 186 -20.57 -34.97 -3.51
N VAL A 187 -20.72 -35.68 -4.63
CA VAL A 187 -20.49 -37.13 -4.70
C VAL A 187 -19.02 -37.41 -5.04
N PRO A 188 -18.26 -38.12 -4.19
CA PRO A 188 -16.93 -38.61 -4.54
C PRO A 188 -17.09 -39.81 -5.48
N ASP A 189 -17.08 -39.56 -6.80
CA ASP A 189 -17.38 -40.63 -7.75
C ASP A 189 -16.13 -41.44 -8.12
N GLU A 190 -15.92 -42.50 -7.34
CA GLU A 190 -14.94 -43.55 -7.63
C GLU A 190 -15.27 -44.31 -8.93
N ALA A 191 -16.53 -44.29 -9.42
CA ALA A 191 -16.91 -44.85 -10.71
C ALA A 191 -16.48 -43.93 -11.87
N LEU A 192 -16.55 -42.60 -11.70
CA LEU A 192 -15.98 -41.64 -12.66
C LEU A 192 -14.47 -41.81 -12.77
N ARG A 193 -13.79 -42.00 -11.62
CA ARG A 193 -12.35 -42.25 -11.57
C ARG A 193 -11.97 -43.56 -12.30
N ARG A 194 -12.74 -44.63 -12.09
CA ARG A 194 -12.56 -45.91 -12.81
C ARG A 194 -12.88 -45.83 -14.30
N ALA A 195 -13.86 -45.02 -14.72
CA ALA A 195 -14.22 -44.83 -16.12
C ALA A 195 -13.09 -44.15 -16.90
N ILE A 196 -12.47 -43.12 -16.32
CA ILE A 196 -11.31 -42.42 -16.89
C ILE A 196 -10.11 -43.37 -17.02
N GLU A 197 -9.82 -44.16 -15.98
CA GLU A 197 -8.71 -45.10 -16.01
C GLU A 197 -8.91 -46.21 -17.06
N CYS A 198 -10.13 -46.74 -17.19
CA CYS A 198 -10.49 -47.72 -18.22
C CYS A 198 -10.35 -47.16 -19.64
N HIS A 199 -10.70 -45.89 -19.87
CA HIS A 199 -10.58 -45.26 -21.19
C HIS A 199 -9.11 -45.05 -21.59
N SER A 200 -8.25 -44.71 -20.62
CA SER A 200 -6.80 -44.55 -20.84
C SER A 200 -6.10 -45.87 -21.22
N LYS A 201 -6.53 -47.01 -20.64
CA LYS A 201 -5.97 -48.34 -20.91
C LYS A 201 -6.40 -48.91 -22.26
N LYS A 202 -7.55 -48.49 -22.81
CA LYS A 202 -8.00 -48.90 -24.16
C LYS A 202 -7.25 -48.16 -25.27
N LYS A 203 -6.93 -46.87 -25.06
CA LYS A 203 -6.18 -46.05 -26.03
C LYS A 203 -4.74 -46.52 -26.26
N LYS A 204 -4.10 -47.13 -25.25
CA LYS A 204 -2.75 -47.71 -25.34
C LYS A 204 -2.67 -49.06 -26.08
N ARG A 205 -3.79 -49.74 -26.34
CA ARG A 205 -3.81 -51.06 -27.02
C ARG A 205 -4.15 -51.00 -28.52
N LEU A 206 -4.44 -49.81 -29.05
CA LEU A 206 -4.91 -49.61 -30.44
C LEU A 206 -3.89 -48.91 -31.34
N LEU A 207 -2.64 -48.78 -30.90
CA LEU A 207 -1.51 -48.39 -31.74
C LEU A 207 -0.55 -49.60 -31.83
N PRO A 208 -0.62 -50.41 -32.89
CA PRO A 208 0.53 -51.20 -33.30
C PRO A 208 1.58 -50.27 -33.95
N GLU A 209 2.86 -50.59 -33.72
CA GLU A 209 4.00 -50.05 -34.47
C GLU A 209 3.86 -50.22 -35.99
#